data_AF-A0A263D6P4-F1
#
_entry.id   AF-A0A263D6P4-F1
#
_cell.length_a   1.000
_cell.length_b   1.000
_cell.length_c   1.000
_cell.angle_alpha   90.00
_cell.angle_beta   90.00
_cell.angle_gamma   90.00
#
_symmetry.space_group_name_H-M   'P 1'
#
loop_
_entity.id
_entity.type
_entity.pdbx_description
1 polymer ?
#
loop_
_entity_poly.entity_id
_entity_poly.type
_entity_poly.pdbx_seq_one_letter_code
_entity_poly.pdbx_strand_id
1 'polypeptide(L)'
;MYRVFEALDELVTIVEEARGVPMTSGCVVPRGDVLELLDDVRDALPGEVDDAQDVLDKRDEIVTKARTEAESAVGGANSEAERTLAQATEQAERMVADAQARAEQLMADAHAESDRAVSAGQAEYQHLTERSRAESERMVQAGREAYDRAVEEARAEQARLVAQTEVVQAAHAESARIVDEAHNEADRQRMECDAYVDGKLAEFSELLSGTLRTVDSGRNHLRAPSNVGNGRTALYDYQG
;
A
#
# COMPACT_ATOMS: atom_id res chain seq x y z
N MET A 1 15.98 -98.65 -40.19
CA MET A 1 15.12 -99.02 -39.05
C MET A 1 14.54 -100.43 -39.15
N TYR A 2 13.70 -100.74 -40.14
CA TYR A 2 12.85 -101.95 -40.11
C TYR A 2 13.61 -103.29 -40.02
N ARG A 3 14.67 -103.50 -40.83
CA ARG A 3 15.35 -104.80 -40.95
C ARG A 3 15.87 -105.39 -39.63
N VAL A 4 16.34 -104.55 -38.70
CA VAL A 4 16.81 -105.03 -37.39
C VAL A 4 15.65 -105.53 -36.53
N PHE A 5 14.51 -104.84 -36.54
CA PHE A 5 13.31 -105.28 -35.82
C PHE A 5 12.68 -106.50 -36.49
N GLU A 6 12.57 -106.52 -37.82
CA GLU A 6 12.08 -107.66 -38.60
C GLU A 6 12.91 -108.93 -38.32
N ALA A 7 14.25 -108.83 -38.35
CA ALA A 7 15.12 -109.97 -38.06
C ALA A 7 15.07 -110.41 -36.59
N LEU A 8 14.84 -109.50 -35.63
CA LEU A 8 14.63 -109.85 -34.22
C LEU A 8 13.27 -110.50 -33.97
N ASP A 9 12.19 -110.02 -34.59
CA ASP A 9 10.85 -110.58 -34.47
C ASP A 9 10.75 -111.97 -35.13
N GLU A 10 11.46 -112.18 -36.26
CA GLU A 10 11.61 -113.50 -36.88
C GLU A 10 12.45 -114.46 -36.02
N LEU A 11 13.53 -113.96 -35.38
CA LEU A 11 14.32 -114.73 -34.42
C LEU A 11 13.48 -115.16 -33.19
N VAL A 12 12.64 -114.25 -32.67
CA VAL A 12 11.68 -114.55 -31.60
C VAL A 12 10.68 -115.60 -32.05
N THR A 13 10.09 -115.44 -33.24
CA THR A 13 9.12 -116.40 -33.80
C THR A 13 9.72 -117.81 -33.92
N ILE A 14 10.95 -117.92 -34.45
CA ILE A 14 11.67 -119.20 -34.55
C ILE A 14 11.95 -119.82 -33.18
N VAL A 15 12.14 -119.01 -32.13
CA VAL A 15 12.35 -119.48 -30.75
C VAL A 15 11.03 -119.86 -30.05
N GLU A 16 9.92 -119.17 -30.35
CA GLU A 16 8.59 -119.49 -29.81
C GLU A 16 7.97 -120.75 -30.44
N GLU A 17 8.16 -120.97 -31.75
CA GLU A 17 7.75 -122.21 -32.43
C GLU A 17 8.73 -123.38 -32.23
N ALA A 18 9.86 -123.16 -31.55
CA ALA A 18 10.95 -124.12 -31.42
C ALA A 18 10.53 -125.42 -30.70
N ARG A 19 10.90 -126.57 -31.28
CA ARG A 19 10.47 -127.87 -30.75
C ARG A 19 11.22 -128.24 -29.46
N GLY A 20 10.52 -128.21 -28.33
CA GLY A 20 11.05 -128.64 -27.02
C GLY A 20 11.58 -130.08 -26.98
N VAL A 21 12.68 -130.29 -26.25
CA VAL A 21 13.35 -131.59 -26.06
C VAL A 21 12.87 -132.25 -24.75
N PRO A 22 12.27 -133.47 -24.80
CA PRO A 22 11.68 -134.11 -23.63
C PRO A 22 12.62 -134.25 -22.42
N MET A 23 12.08 -134.04 -21.22
CA MET A 23 12.81 -134.06 -19.93
C MET A 23 13.94 -133.02 -19.81
N THR A 24 13.93 -131.95 -20.61
CA THR A 24 14.87 -130.83 -20.51
C THR A 24 14.15 -129.48 -20.67
N SER A 25 14.82 -128.39 -20.32
CA SER A 25 14.36 -127.02 -20.59
C SER A 25 14.84 -126.47 -21.95
N GLY A 26 15.35 -127.32 -22.84
CA GLY A 26 15.89 -126.92 -24.15
C GLY A 26 14.91 -127.11 -25.30
N CYS A 27 15.04 -126.28 -26.34
CA CYS A 27 14.35 -126.42 -27.61
C CYS A 27 15.34 -126.66 -28.77
N VAL A 28 14.85 -127.22 -29.88
CA VAL A 28 15.59 -127.37 -31.13
C VAL A 28 15.18 -126.28 -32.09
N VAL A 29 16.13 -125.41 -32.43
CA VAL A 29 15.99 -124.35 -33.46
C VAL A 29 16.84 -124.70 -34.70
N PRO A 30 16.42 -124.26 -35.91
CA PRO A 30 17.23 -124.38 -37.10
C PRO A 30 18.46 -123.46 -37.02
N ARG A 31 19.63 -124.05 -36.81
CA ARG A 31 20.88 -123.30 -36.55
C ARG A 31 21.33 -122.41 -37.72
N GLY A 32 20.97 -122.73 -38.96
CA GLY A 32 21.32 -121.89 -40.12
C GLY A 32 20.59 -120.56 -40.04
N ASP A 33 19.27 -120.65 -40.09
CA ASP A 33 18.29 -119.57 -40.09
C ASP A 33 18.51 -118.62 -38.90
N VAL A 34 18.73 -119.17 -37.69
CA VAL A 34 19.06 -118.40 -36.48
C VAL A 34 20.40 -117.66 -36.58
N LEU A 35 21.40 -118.21 -37.27
CA LEU A 35 22.68 -117.52 -37.47
C LEU A 35 22.59 -116.48 -38.60
N GLU A 36 21.80 -116.73 -39.65
CA GLU A 36 21.56 -115.77 -40.73
C GLU A 36 20.86 -114.51 -40.20
N LEU A 37 19.82 -114.68 -39.37
CA LEU A 37 19.13 -113.56 -38.70
C LEU A 37 20.02 -112.82 -37.70
N LEU A 38 20.87 -113.53 -36.93
CA LEU A 38 21.83 -112.89 -36.02
C LEU A 38 22.93 -112.12 -36.76
N ASP A 39 23.35 -112.60 -37.94
CA ASP A 39 24.28 -111.90 -38.82
C ASP A 39 23.63 -110.67 -39.46
N ASP A 40 22.36 -110.76 -39.88
CA ASP A 40 21.60 -109.60 -40.39
C ASP A 40 21.39 -108.52 -39.31
N VAL A 41 21.09 -108.91 -38.07
CA VAL A 41 21.06 -108.00 -36.91
C VAL A 41 22.45 -107.40 -36.65
N ARG A 42 23.52 -108.21 -36.66
CA ARG A 42 24.90 -107.75 -36.42
C ARG A 42 25.36 -106.74 -37.47
N ASP A 43 24.98 -106.92 -38.73
CA ASP A 43 25.48 -106.11 -39.85
C ASP A 43 24.63 -104.85 -40.05
N ALA A 44 23.35 -104.84 -39.65
CA ALA A 44 22.47 -103.67 -39.73
C ALA A 44 22.44 -102.80 -38.45
N LEU A 45 22.45 -103.39 -37.25
CA LEU A 45 22.32 -102.66 -35.98
C LEU A 45 23.39 -101.56 -35.75
N PRO A 46 24.66 -101.71 -36.17
CA PRO A 46 25.63 -100.62 -36.05
C PRO A 46 25.20 -99.35 -36.79
N GLY A 47 24.60 -99.47 -37.97
CA GLY A 47 24.11 -98.33 -38.75
C GLY A 47 22.91 -97.64 -38.10
N GLU A 48 21.95 -98.41 -37.57
CA GLU A 48 20.81 -97.85 -36.83
C GLU A 48 21.23 -97.09 -35.57
N VAL A 49 22.34 -97.53 -34.93
CA VAL A 49 22.92 -96.89 -33.75
C VAL A 49 23.76 -95.66 -34.12
N ASP A 50 24.36 -95.62 -35.31
CA ASP A 50 25.04 -94.45 -35.88
C ASP A 50 24.01 -93.36 -36.25
N ASP A 51 22.98 -93.70 -37.04
CA ASP A 51 21.83 -92.84 -37.38
C ASP A 51 21.18 -92.24 -36.11
N ALA A 52 21.03 -93.03 -35.05
CA ALA A 52 20.47 -92.57 -33.78
C ALA A 52 21.39 -91.60 -33.02
N GLN A 53 22.71 -91.75 -33.13
CA GLN A 53 23.67 -90.80 -32.56
C GLN A 53 23.68 -89.49 -33.37
N ASP A 54 23.69 -89.56 -34.69
CA ASP A 54 23.61 -88.39 -35.58
C ASP A 54 22.37 -87.52 -35.28
N VAL A 55 21.21 -88.15 -35.01
CA VAL A 55 19.98 -87.45 -34.59
C VAL A 55 20.10 -86.81 -33.19
N LEU A 56 20.81 -87.44 -32.26
CA LEU A 56 21.03 -86.91 -30.91
C LEU A 56 22.01 -85.72 -30.93
N ASP A 57 23.12 -85.84 -31.66
CA ASP A 57 24.10 -84.77 -31.83
C ASP A 57 23.48 -83.58 -32.59
N LYS A 58 22.69 -83.84 -33.63
CA LYS A 58 21.94 -82.78 -34.34
C LYS A 58 20.91 -82.09 -33.44
N ARG A 59 20.22 -82.84 -32.57
CA ARG A 59 19.32 -82.26 -31.55
C ARG A 59 20.09 -81.34 -30.61
N ASP A 60 21.26 -81.75 -30.12
CA ASP A 60 22.01 -80.99 -29.13
C ASP A 60 22.75 -79.78 -29.73
N GLU A 61 23.16 -79.84 -31.00
CA GLU A 61 23.54 -78.67 -31.80
C GLU A 61 22.38 -77.66 -31.88
N ILE A 62 21.18 -78.12 -32.27
CA ILE A 62 19.99 -77.26 -32.40
C ILE A 62 19.60 -76.63 -31.06
N VAL A 63 19.58 -77.40 -29.97
CA VAL A 63 19.26 -76.91 -28.62
C VAL A 63 20.30 -75.91 -28.13
N THR A 64 21.60 -76.17 -28.39
CA THR A 64 22.68 -75.25 -28.01
C THR A 64 22.57 -73.94 -28.79
N LYS A 65 22.41 -74.02 -30.12
CA LYS A 65 22.23 -72.86 -30.99
C LYS A 65 21.02 -72.02 -30.59
N ALA A 66 19.86 -72.66 -30.38
CA ALA A 66 18.63 -71.96 -29.98
C ALA A 66 18.76 -71.27 -28.61
N ARG A 67 19.51 -71.84 -27.67
CA ARG A 67 19.85 -71.17 -26.39
C ARG A 67 20.72 -69.94 -26.62
N THR A 68 21.82 -70.06 -27.37
CA THR A 68 22.72 -68.92 -27.65
C THR A 68 22.01 -67.81 -28.43
N GLU A 69 21.14 -68.14 -29.37
CA GLU A 69 20.31 -67.16 -30.10
C GLU A 69 19.29 -66.48 -29.17
N ALA A 70 18.63 -67.22 -28.28
CA ALA A 70 17.71 -66.65 -27.29
C ALA A 70 18.41 -65.76 -26.25
N GLU A 71 19.56 -66.19 -25.72
CA GLU A 71 20.39 -65.41 -24.79
C GLU A 71 20.88 -64.11 -25.46
N SER A 72 21.30 -64.18 -26.73
CA SER A 72 21.70 -63.00 -27.52
C SER A 72 20.54 -62.04 -27.75
N ALA A 73 19.34 -62.56 -28.07
CA ALA A 73 18.14 -61.76 -28.29
C ALA A 73 17.67 -61.08 -27.00
N VAL A 74 17.65 -61.78 -25.87
CA VAL A 74 17.29 -61.22 -24.55
C VAL A 74 18.33 -60.20 -24.09
N GLY A 75 19.63 -60.49 -24.24
CA GLY A 75 20.70 -59.53 -23.93
C GLY A 75 20.60 -58.24 -24.74
N GLY A 76 20.36 -58.35 -26.04
CA GLY A 76 20.13 -57.20 -26.93
C GLY A 76 18.89 -56.39 -26.55
N ALA A 77 17.76 -57.06 -26.30
CA ALA A 77 16.51 -56.41 -25.89
C ALA A 77 16.64 -55.69 -24.53
N ASN A 78 17.32 -56.29 -23.55
CA ASN A 78 17.60 -55.64 -22.26
C ASN A 78 18.50 -54.41 -22.45
N SER A 79 19.58 -54.53 -23.22
CA SER A 79 20.48 -53.39 -23.52
C SER A 79 19.78 -52.25 -24.28
N GLU A 80 18.78 -52.56 -25.11
CA GLU A 80 17.95 -51.55 -25.78
C GLU A 80 16.93 -50.90 -24.82
N ALA A 81 16.30 -51.69 -23.95
CA ALA A 81 15.40 -51.17 -22.92
C ALA A 81 16.14 -50.24 -21.95
N GLU A 82 17.35 -50.62 -21.48
CA GLU A 82 18.20 -49.81 -20.62
C GLU A 82 18.59 -48.48 -21.27
N ARG A 83 19.06 -48.50 -22.54
CA ARG A 83 19.34 -47.26 -23.30
C ARG A 83 18.11 -46.37 -23.43
N THR A 84 16.96 -46.96 -23.75
CA THR A 84 15.70 -46.23 -23.96
C THR A 84 15.21 -45.59 -22.66
N LEU A 85 15.30 -46.32 -21.53
CA LEU A 85 14.97 -45.80 -20.21
C LEU A 85 15.91 -44.67 -19.80
N ALA A 86 17.23 -44.82 -20.00
CA ALA A 86 18.22 -43.77 -19.68
C ALA A 86 17.99 -42.48 -20.48
N GLN A 87 17.69 -42.60 -21.78
CA GLN A 87 17.35 -41.46 -22.64
C GLN A 87 16.02 -40.80 -22.22
N ALA A 88 15.00 -41.60 -21.87
CA ALA A 88 13.72 -41.08 -21.41
C ALA A 88 13.81 -40.37 -20.05
N THR A 89 14.62 -40.89 -19.11
CA THR A 89 14.86 -40.21 -17.82
C THR A 89 15.65 -38.92 -18.00
N GLU A 90 16.72 -38.92 -18.80
CA GLU A 90 17.48 -37.68 -19.08
C GLU A 90 16.58 -36.62 -19.76
N GLN A 91 15.73 -37.03 -20.72
CA GLN A 91 14.79 -36.11 -21.36
C GLN A 91 13.74 -35.57 -20.38
N ALA A 92 13.25 -36.39 -19.44
CA ALA A 92 12.30 -35.97 -18.42
C ALA A 92 12.94 -35.00 -17.42
N GLU A 93 14.16 -35.27 -16.95
CA GLU A 93 14.91 -34.39 -16.04
C GLU A 93 15.16 -33.02 -16.69
N ARG A 94 15.62 -33.00 -17.94
CA ARG A 94 15.78 -31.76 -18.73
C ARG A 94 14.46 -31.00 -18.87
N MET A 95 13.35 -31.69 -19.15
CA MET A 95 12.03 -31.07 -19.29
C MET A 95 11.53 -30.47 -17.96
N VAL A 96 11.77 -31.13 -16.83
CA VAL A 96 11.43 -30.62 -15.50
C VAL A 96 12.27 -29.38 -15.17
N ALA A 97 13.58 -29.40 -15.43
CA ALA A 97 14.45 -28.24 -15.23
C ALA A 97 14.04 -27.04 -16.10
N ASP A 98 13.76 -27.26 -17.38
CA ASP A 98 13.24 -26.24 -18.30
C ASP A 98 11.91 -25.64 -17.81
N ALA A 99 11.01 -26.48 -17.29
CA ALA A 99 9.71 -26.05 -16.76
C ALA A 99 9.85 -25.25 -15.45
N GLN A 100 10.76 -25.67 -14.56
CA GLN A 100 11.08 -24.97 -13.32
C GLN A 100 11.67 -23.59 -13.60
N ALA A 101 12.69 -23.49 -14.46
CA ALA A 101 13.31 -22.21 -14.82
C ALA A 101 12.31 -21.22 -15.46
N ARG A 102 11.39 -21.71 -16.30
CA ARG A 102 10.31 -20.89 -16.87
C ARG A 102 9.29 -20.43 -15.82
N ALA A 103 8.97 -21.29 -14.84
CA ALA A 103 8.06 -20.95 -13.75
C ALA A 103 8.68 -19.91 -12.80
N GLU A 104 9.96 -20.06 -12.46
CA GLU A 104 10.74 -19.09 -11.67
C GLU A 104 10.82 -17.73 -12.38
N GLN A 105 11.12 -17.72 -13.69
CA GLN A 105 11.11 -16.48 -14.47
C GLN A 105 9.72 -15.82 -14.48
N LEU A 106 8.65 -16.59 -14.74
CA LEU A 106 7.28 -16.07 -14.76
C LEU A 106 6.86 -15.48 -13.40
N MET A 107 7.26 -16.10 -12.29
CA MET A 107 7.03 -15.55 -10.95
C MET A 107 7.83 -14.26 -10.73
N ALA A 108 9.10 -14.21 -11.15
CA ALA A 108 9.93 -13.00 -11.03
C ALA A 108 9.36 -11.83 -11.86
N ASP A 109 8.96 -12.08 -13.11
CA ASP A 109 8.34 -11.09 -13.98
C ASP A 109 7.00 -10.57 -13.40
N ALA A 110 6.16 -11.47 -12.88
CA ALA A 110 4.88 -11.14 -12.25
C ALA A 110 5.04 -10.37 -10.92
N HIS A 111 6.02 -10.72 -10.09
CA HIS A 111 6.36 -9.96 -8.89
C HIS A 111 6.85 -8.55 -9.25
N ALA A 112 7.77 -8.44 -10.23
CA ALA A 112 8.26 -7.15 -10.68
C ALA A 112 7.16 -6.29 -11.32
N GLU A 113 6.15 -6.87 -11.97
CA GLU A 113 4.95 -6.15 -12.44
C GLU A 113 4.05 -5.69 -11.28
N SER A 114 3.81 -6.56 -10.30
CA SER A 114 3.03 -6.24 -9.10
C SER A 114 3.66 -5.08 -8.32
N ASP A 115 4.98 -5.10 -8.09
CA ASP A 115 5.70 -4.02 -7.41
C ASP A 115 5.62 -2.69 -8.18
N ARG A 116 5.67 -2.73 -9.51
CA ARG A 116 5.46 -1.55 -10.38
C ARG A 116 4.03 -1.02 -10.26
N ALA A 117 3.02 -1.89 -10.27
CA ALA A 117 1.61 -1.51 -10.14
C ALA A 117 1.30 -0.90 -8.76
N VAL A 118 1.83 -1.49 -7.68
CA VAL A 118 1.71 -0.96 -6.32
C VAL A 118 2.41 0.39 -6.21
N SER A 119 3.62 0.54 -6.75
CA SER A 119 4.37 1.81 -6.73
C SER A 119 3.64 2.93 -7.49
N ALA A 120 3.07 2.62 -8.66
CA ALA A 120 2.27 3.56 -9.44
C ALA A 120 0.99 3.99 -8.68
N GLY A 121 0.23 3.02 -8.15
CA GLY A 121 -0.98 3.30 -7.38
C GLY A 121 -0.71 4.10 -6.09
N GLN A 122 0.43 3.89 -5.42
CA GLN A 122 0.85 4.70 -4.28
C GLN A 122 1.16 6.15 -4.70
N ALA A 123 1.88 6.36 -5.81
CA ALA A 123 2.19 7.69 -6.32
C ALA A 123 0.92 8.46 -6.75
N GLU A 124 -0.02 7.80 -7.45
CA GLU A 124 -1.31 8.39 -7.80
C GLU A 124 -2.15 8.74 -6.58
N TYR A 125 -2.20 7.85 -5.58
CA TYR A 125 -2.91 8.09 -4.32
C TYR A 125 -2.31 9.26 -3.53
N GLN A 126 -0.97 9.36 -3.44
CA GLN A 126 -0.28 10.48 -2.80
C GLN A 126 -0.61 11.80 -3.51
N HIS A 127 -0.42 11.86 -4.83
CA HIS A 127 -0.72 13.05 -5.63
C HIS A 127 -2.21 13.48 -5.53
N LEU A 128 -3.15 12.54 -5.56
CA LEU A 128 -4.57 12.84 -5.35
C LEU A 128 -4.83 13.40 -3.95
N THR A 129 -4.25 12.79 -2.91
CA THR A 129 -4.40 13.19 -1.51
C THR A 129 -3.82 14.60 -1.27
N GLU A 130 -2.63 14.87 -1.79
CA GLU A 130 -1.98 16.20 -1.71
C GLU A 130 -2.79 17.26 -2.45
N ARG A 131 -3.26 16.97 -3.68
CA ARG A 131 -4.08 17.90 -4.47
C ARG A 131 -5.40 18.23 -3.76
N SER A 132 -6.12 17.22 -3.27
CA SER A 132 -7.38 17.41 -2.55
C SER A 132 -7.18 18.12 -1.21
N ARG A 133 -6.05 17.89 -0.53
CA ARG A 133 -5.67 18.66 0.66
C ARG A 133 -5.42 20.13 0.33
N ALA A 134 -4.59 20.43 -0.68
CA ALA A 134 -4.31 21.79 -1.10
C ALA A 134 -5.54 22.52 -1.67
N GLU A 135 -6.51 21.80 -2.24
CA GLU A 135 -7.82 22.33 -2.63
C GLU A 135 -8.71 22.65 -1.42
N SER A 136 -8.78 21.74 -0.43
CA SER A 136 -9.49 21.97 0.84
C SER A 136 -8.92 23.16 1.62
N GLU A 137 -7.58 23.24 1.75
CA GLU A 137 -6.90 24.36 2.43
C GLU A 137 -7.16 25.70 1.71
N ARG A 138 -7.16 25.73 0.37
CA ARG A 138 -7.58 26.91 -0.42
C ARG A 138 -9.07 27.25 -0.23
N MET A 139 -9.96 26.27 -0.17
CA MET A 139 -11.39 26.50 0.05
C MET A 139 -11.67 27.09 1.45
N VAL A 140 -11.00 26.57 2.48
CA VAL A 140 -11.07 27.11 3.85
C VAL A 140 -10.52 28.54 3.90
N GLN A 141 -9.41 28.82 3.23
CA GLN A 141 -8.82 30.16 3.21
C GLN A 141 -9.70 31.18 2.46
N ALA A 142 -10.20 30.83 1.27
CA ALA A 142 -11.14 31.68 0.53
C ALA A 142 -12.48 31.88 1.30
N GLY A 143 -12.91 30.88 2.06
CA GLY A 143 -14.07 30.99 2.96
C GLY A 143 -13.86 31.98 4.10
N ARG A 144 -12.67 32.02 4.71
CA ARG A 144 -12.28 33.03 5.71
C ARG A 144 -12.24 34.43 5.09
N GLU A 145 -11.55 34.58 3.96
CA GLU A 145 -11.45 35.87 3.24
C GLU A 145 -12.80 36.40 2.74
N ALA A 146 -13.78 35.53 2.48
CA ALA A 146 -15.16 35.92 2.21
C ALA A 146 -15.93 36.31 3.49
N TYR A 147 -15.75 35.55 4.58
CA TYR A 147 -16.36 35.84 5.88
C TYR A 147 -15.87 37.18 6.46
N ASP A 148 -14.57 37.41 6.48
CA ASP A 148 -13.97 38.63 7.04
C ASP A 148 -14.43 39.88 6.29
N ARG A 149 -14.51 39.82 4.95
CA ARG A 149 -15.09 40.89 4.13
C ARG A 149 -16.57 41.11 4.43
N ALA A 150 -17.38 40.05 4.51
CA ALA A 150 -18.80 40.17 4.83
C ALA A 150 -19.03 40.75 6.24
N VAL A 151 -18.15 40.48 7.20
CA VAL A 151 -18.18 41.07 8.54
C VAL A 151 -17.85 42.56 8.51
N GLU A 152 -16.82 42.99 7.77
CA GLU A 152 -16.47 44.41 7.63
C GLU A 152 -17.52 45.20 6.84
N GLU A 153 -18.05 44.64 5.76
CA GLU A 153 -19.18 45.21 5.00
C GLU A 153 -20.43 45.36 5.89
N ALA A 154 -20.77 44.34 6.68
CA ALA A 154 -21.89 44.39 7.62
C ALA A 154 -21.66 45.40 8.76
N ARG A 155 -20.43 45.56 9.26
CA ARG A 155 -20.06 46.56 10.27
C ARG A 155 -20.18 47.99 9.72
N ALA A 156 -19.70 48.22 8.50
CA ALA A 156 -19.81 49.51 7.82
C ALA A 156 -21.28 49.89 7.58
N GLU A 157 -22.10 48.95 7.11
CA GLU A 157 -23.53 49.16 6.90
C GLU A 157 -24.30 49.34 8.22
N GLN A 158 -23.97 48.57 9.27
CA GLN A 158 -24.52 48.77 10.62
C GLN A 158 -24.22 50.18 11.14
N ALA A 159 -22.97 50.64 11.02
CA ALA A 159 -22.57 51.98 11.43
C ALA A 159 -23.32 53.06 10.63
N ARG A 160 -23.49 52.86 9.31
CA ARG A 160 -24.25 53.75 8.43
C ARG A 160 -25.73 53.86 8.86
N LEU A 161 -26.39 52.74 9.15
CA LEU A 161 -27.78 52.70 9.59
C LEU A 161 -27.97 53.32 10.98
N VAL A 162 -27.05 53.06 11.92
CA VAL A 162 -27.07 53.67 13.26
C VAL A 162 -26.89 55.20 13.16
N ALA A 163 -25.94 55.69 12.36
CA ALA A 163 -25.76 57.13 12.14
C ALA A 163 -26.95 57.80 11.40
N GLN A 164 -27.72 57.04 10.63
CA GLN A 164 -28.97 57.49 9.99
C GLN A 164 -30.20 57.44 10.91
N THR A 165 -30.06 56.98 12.16
CA THR A 165 -31.17 56.92 13.11
C THR A 165 -31.39 58.28 13.79
N GLU A 166 -32.63 58.78 13.78
CA GLU A 166 -33.06 60.05 14.42
C GLU A 166 -32.49 60.26 15.82
N VAL A 167 -32.50 59.22 16.66
CA VAL A 167 -32.00 59.27 18.05
C VAL A 167 -30.50 59.61 18.11
N VAL A 168 -29.70 59.12 17.16
CA VAL A 168 -28.26 59.38 17.09
C VAL A 168 -27.99 60.79 16.56
N GLN A 169 -28.76 61.26 15.58
CA GLN A 169 -28.66 62.63 15.06
C GLN A 169 -29.08 63.65 16.12
N ALA A 170 -30.18 63.40 16.84
CA ALA A 170 -30.62 64.20 17.97
C ALA A 170 -29.60 64.20 19.11
N ALA A 171 -29.00 63.05 19.45
CA ALA A 171 -27.95 62.97 20.47
C ALA A 171 -26.67 63.74 20.08
N HIS A 172 -26.28 63.73 18.81
CA HIS A 172 -25.16 64.55 18.31
C HIS A 172 -25.49 66.04 18.30
N ALA A 173 -26.68 66.43 17.86
CA ALA A 173 -27.13 67.82 17.87
C ALA A 173 -27.22 68.38 19.31
N GLU A 174 -27.76 67.60 20.25
CA GLU A 174 -27.83 67.97 21.66
C GLU A 174 -26.44 68.00 22.32
N SER A 175 -25.54 67.07 21.96
CA SER A 175 -24.14 67.12 22.44
C SER A 175 -23.41 68.37 21.96
N ALA A 176 -23.60 68.76 20.69
CA ALA A 176 -23.06 70.01 20.17
C ALA A 176 -23.67 71.23 20.88
N ARG A 177 -25.00 71.25 21.06
CA ARG A 177 -25.73 72.31 21.78
C ARG A 177 -25.22 72.49 23.22
N ILE A 178 -24.96 71.39 23.95
CA ILE A 178 -24.42 71.41 25.31
C ILE A 178 -22.98 71.91 25.33
N VAL A 179 -22.14 71.52 24.36
CA VAL A 179 -20.76 72.03 24.25
C VAL A 179 -20.76 73.53 23.95
N ASP A 180 -21.57 73.99 22.99
CA ASP A 180 -21.71 75.41 22.66
C ASP A 180 -22.26 76.21 23.85
N GLU A 181 -23.27 75.69 24.56
CA GLU A 181 -23.84 76.32 25.75
C GLU A 181 -22.80 76.45 26.88
N ALA A 182 -22.03 75.39 27.16
CA ALA A 182 -20.96 75.39 28.14
C ALA A 182 -19.80 76.34 27.78
N HIS A 183 -19.45 76.45 26.50
CA HIS A 183 -18.47 77.44 26.02
C HIS A 183 -18.98 78.88 26.23
N ASN A 184 -20.22 79.16 25.81
CA ASN A 184 -20.84 80.48 25.99
C ASN A 184 -21.03 80.84 27.47
N GLU A 185 -21.30 79.87 28.35
CA GLU A 185 -21.35 80.10 29.80
C GLU A 185 -19.96 80.37 30.37
N ALA A 186 -18.94 79.59 30.00
CA ALA A 186 -17.56 79.82 30.46
C ALA A 186 -17.02 81.20 30.06
N ASP A 187 -17.33 81.68 28.86
CA ASP A 187 -16.97 83.02 28.41
C ASP A 187 -17.81 84.12 29.10
N ARG A 188 -19.08 83.86 29.42
CA ARG A 188 -19.89 84.75 30.27
C ARG A 188 -19.31 84.86 31.68
N GLN A 189 -18.99 83.74 32.32
CA GLN A 189 -18.39 83.71 33.66
C GLN A 189 -17.04 84.44 33.69
N ARG A 190 -16.23 84.37 32.61
CA ARG A 190 -15.02 85.20 32.46
C ARG A 190 -15.35 86.69 32.43
N MET A 191 -16.24 87.13 31.55
CA MET A 191 -16.62 88.54 31.43
C MET A 191 -17.25 89.09 32.72
N GLU A 192 -18.06 88.30 33.43
CA GLU A 192 -18.65 88.67 34.72
C GLU A 192 -17.59 88.77 35.83
N CYS A 193 -16.61 87.86 35.86
CA CYS A 193 -15.45 87.94 36.76
C CYS A 193 -14.58 89.17 36.46
N ASP A 194 -14.26 89.43 35.19
CA ASP A 194 -13.44 90.58 34.78
C ASP A 194 -14.13 91.91 35.13
N ALA A 195 -15.44 92.03 34.86
CA ALA A 195 -16.24 93.21 35.22
C ALA A 195 -16.39 93.38 36.74
N TYR A 196 -16.51 92.29 37.50
CA TYR A 196 -16.52 92.33 38.96
C TYR A 196 -15.17 92.79 39.53
N VAL A 197 -14.06 92.28 38.97
CA VAL A 197 -12.70 92.69 39.36
C VAL A 197 -12.45 94.16 39.04
N ASP A 198 -12.81 94.63 37.84
CA ASP A 198 -12.68 96.05 37.47
C ASP A 198 -13.55 96.94 38.38
N GLY A 199 -14.80 96.56 38.64
CA GLY A 199 -15.67 97.26 39.58
C GLY A 199 -15.09 97.35 41.00
N LYS A 200 -14.48 96.28 41.51
CA LYS A 200 -13.80 96.30 42.83
C LYS A 200 -12.47 97.06 42.82
N LEU A 201 -11.75 97.10 41.72
CA LEU A 201 -10.59 97.98 41.55
C LEU A 201 -11.00 99.46 41.48
N ALA A 202 -12.14 99.78 40.85
CA ALA A 202 -12.71 101.12 40.82
C ALA A 202 -13.18 101.59 42.22
N GLU A 203 -13.96 100.77 42.94
CA GLU A 203 -14.34 101.03 44.34
C GLU A 203 -13.11 101.26 45.23
N PHE A 204 -12.08 100.42 45.09
CA PHE A 204 -10.83 100.54 45.86
C PHE A 204 -10.01 101.79 45.47
N SER A 205 -10.00 102.16 44.19
CA SER A 205 -9.37 103.39 43.69
C SER A 205 -10.07 104.64 44.22
N GLU A 206 -11.41 104.65 44.29
CA GLU A 206 -12.16 105.74 44.92
C GLU A 206 -11.91 105.80 46.43
N LEU A 207 -11.90 104.66 47.13
CA LEU A 207 -11.59 104.58 48.56
C LEU A 207 -10.17 105.08 48.88
N LEU A 208 -9.18 104.72 48.07
CA LEU A 208 -7.81 105.23 48.18
C LEU A 208 -7.76 106.73 47.85
N SER A 209 -8.49 107.19 46.84
CA SER A 209 -8.57 108.62 46.49
C SER A 209 -9.21 109.46 47.61
N GLY A 210 -10.27 108.96 48.24
CA GLY A 210 -10.89 109.56 49.43
C GLY A 210 -9.94 109.57 50.63
N THR A 211 -9.24 108.47 50.87
CA THR A 211 -8.21 108.37 51.92
C THR A 211 -7.07 109.37 51.68
N LEU A 212 -6.58 109.50 50.44
CA LEU A 212 -5.55 110.47 50.07
C LEU A 212 -6.02 111.91 50.24
N ARG A 213 -7.24 112.26 49.82
CA ARG A 213 -7.83 113.59 50.10
C ARG A 213 -7.93 113.87 51.60
N THR A 214 -8.25 112.86 52.40
CA THR A 214 -8.33 112.98 53.88
C THR A 214 -6.93 113.19 54.48
N VAL A 215 -5.92 112.47 54.00
CA VAL A 215 -4.52 112.61 54.42
C VAL A 215 -3.94 113.98 54.01
N ASP A 216 -4.20 114.46 52.78
CA ASP A 216 -3.75 115.80 52.35
C ASP A 216 -4.53 116.92 53.06
N SER A 217 -5.81 116.74 53.36
CA SER A 217 -6.57 117.67 54.22
C SER A 217 -5.96 117.75 55.63
N GLY A 218 -5.59 116.61 56.22
CA GLY A 218 -4.85 116.54 57.48
C GLY A 218 -3.46 117.20 57.40
N ARG A 219 -2.70 116.95 56.33
CA ARG A 219 -1.40 117.58 56.08
C ARG A 219 -1.50 119.10 55.89
N ASN A 220 -2.57 119.59 55.26
CA ASN A 220 -2.83 121.02 55.10
C ASN A 220 -3.27 121.67 56.42
N HIS A 221 -4.11 121.00 57.22
CA HIS A 221 -4.41 121.40 58.60
C HIS A 221 -3.16 121.44 59.51
N LEU A 222 -2.14 120.63 59.21
CA LEU A 222 -0.83 120.66 59.88
C LEU A 222 0.17 121.64 59.24
N ARG A 223 -0.23 122.42 58.22
CA ARG A 223 0.65 123.34 57.47
C ARG A 223 0.15 124.79 57.32
N ALA A 224 -1.08 125.11 57.73
CA ALA A 224 -1.63 126.48 57.65
C ALA A 224 -2.30 126.93 58.97
N PRO A 225 -2.03 128.16 59.46
CA PRO A 225 -2.56 128.66 60.75
C PRO A 225 -3.95 129.31 60.65
N SER A 226 -4.56 129.55 61.82
CA SER A 226 -5.98 129.85 62.04
C SER A 226 -6.45 131.29 61.72
N ASN A 227 -7.54 131.43 60.95
CA ASN A 227 -8.52 132.55 61.00
C ASN A 227 -9.76 132.17 60.13
N VAL A 228 -10.94 131.73 60.63
CA VAL A 228 -12.03 132.42 61.36
C VAL A 228 -12.95 133.32 60.50
N GLY A 229 -14.21 132.89 60.33
CA GLY A 229 -15.41 133.72 60.00
C GLY A 229 -15.78 133.88 58.52
N ASN A 230 -17.05 134.16 58.12
CA ASN A 230 -18.36 134.15 58.82
C ASN A 230 -19.53 134.26 57.80
N GLY A 231 -20.75 133.80 58.14
CA GLY A 231 -22.01 133.96 57.36
C GLY A 231 -22.37 132.73 56.48
N ARG A 232 -23.52 132.02 56.57
CA ARG A 232 -24.97 132.36 56.73
C ARG A 232 -25.53 133.06 55.46
N THR A 233 -26.56 132.59 54.74
CA THR A 233 -27.58 131.51 54.93
C THR A 233 -27.96 130.94 53.50
N ALA A 234 -29.00 130.18 53.12
CA ALA A 234 -30.32 129.78 53.69
C ALA A 234 -30.97 128.53 53.01
N LEU A 235 -31.71 127.74 53.80
CA LEU A 235 -33.09 127.19 53.60
C LEU A 235 -33.54 126.38 52.35
N TYR A 236 -34.02 125.14 52.60
CA TYR A 236 -35.03 124.32 51.88
C TYR A 236 -34.74 123.90 50.40
N ASP A 237 -35.37 122.86 49.82
CA ASP A 237 -36.55 122.07 50.26
C ASP A 237 -36.44 120.54 50.02
N TYR A 238 -37.50 119.82 50.36
CA TYR A 238 -37.67 118.35 50.36
C TYR A 238 -38.66 117.88 49.26
N GLN A 239 -38.92 116.56 49.22
CA GLN A 239 -39.96 115.85 48.43
C GLN A 239 -39.63 115.47 46.99
N GLY A 240 -40.13 114.29 46.59
CA GLY A 240 -39.90 113.58 45.33
C GLY A 240 -40.12 112.08 45.51
#